data_AF-A0AA39MHP0-F1
#
_entry.id   AF-A0AA39MHP0-F1
#
_cell.length_a   1.000
_cell.length_b   1.000
_cell.length_c   1.000
_cell.angle_alpha   90.00
_cell.angle_beta   90.00
_cell.angle_gamma   90.00
#
_symmetry.space_group_name_H-M   'P 1'
#
loop_
_entity.id
_entity.type
_entity.pdbx_description
1 polymer ?
#
loop_
_entity_poly.entity_id
_entity_poly.type
_entity_poly.pdbx_seq_one_letter_code
_entity_poly.pdbx_strand_id
1 'polypeptide(L)'
;MSSEQTTSPRRPSRVTCCFGTTLSFLIIVPTFCLALTLRQNAGGELVYTKNPDWKDPDRTVRLLASSLIADVLKATMLVDWNIDDDTCKVDCPEVNIFFDPNLSPSDDRRDEGPSSDNIPTHPIFIWTNIYAESTNDSNDRPLSSNPQFRTKLIIEPTYEVYYQNKLISPGTLASYPFDQYYALVFAFAQEASTNKSVSLVLDSASRFIADLKVTTDNMFGTPSEQRDVFGQEVIYVYLYLQRSTLVIAYCLVITVTFWMVTLMICLIMITTVVFGYRQRNEIVVVPIGTVFAFTQLRSTMPGAPEGFGDILDFAGLLPCLVFLSICAVSMVGIYLFTDPHDPSRKSFTWDELVNVLRLFIRRIWDTTKRWAHCARFRIWTTRRKSSTVVEIPLANLD
;
A
#
# COMPACT_ATOMS: atom_id res chain seq x y z
N MET A 1 23.47 -49.53 47.43
CA MET A 1 22.93 -49.71 46.06
C MET A 1 22.89 -48.34 45.40
N SER A 2 23.92 -48.03 44.61
CA SER A 2 24.05 -46.78 43.86
C SER A 2 23.48 -47.03 42.47
N SER A 3 22.35 -46.40 42.14
CA SER A 3 21.80 -46.46 40.78
C SER A 3 22.59 -45.51 39.89
N GLU A 4 23.51 -46.07 39.12
CA GLU A 4 24.23 -45.37 38.04
C GLU A 4 23.21 -44.84 37.03
N GLN A 5 22.90 -43.55 37.14
CA GLN A 5 22.01 -42.86 36.23
C GLN A 5 22.79 -42.59 34.95
N THR A 6 22.67 -43.48 33.98
CA THR A 6 23.26 -43.36 32.65
C THR A 6 22.59 -42.20 31.92
N THR A 7 23.19 -41.02 32.01
CA THR A 7 22.78 -39.85 31.23
C THR A 7 23.05 -40.15 29.75
N SER A 8 21.99 -40.49 29.03
CA SER A 8 22.02 -40.64 27.56
C SER A 8 22.63 -39.39 26.93
N PRO A 9 23.68 -39.51 26.10
CA PRO A 9 24.36 -38.36 25.51
C PRO A 9 23.38 -37.59 24.62
N ARG A 10 22.98 -36.40 25.08
CA ARG A 10 22.17 -35.46 24.31
C ARG A 10 22.86 -35.19 22.98
N ARG A 11 22.29 -35.70 21.88
CA ARG A 11 22.84 -35.51 20.53
C ARG A 11 22.97 -34.00 20.23
N PRO A 12 24.20 -33.49 19.96
CA PRO A 12 24.44 -32.07 19.68
C PRO A 12 23.77 -31.56 18.40
N SER A 13 23.28 -32.44 17.52
CA SER A 13 22.78 -32.05 16.19
C SER A 13 21.53 -31.15 16.21
N ARG A 14 20.71 -31.19 17.27
CA ARG A 14 19.51 -30.34 17.36
C ARG A 14 19.87 -28.87 17.62
N VAL A 15 20.87 -28.61 18.46
CA VAL A 15 21.33 -27.25 18.78
C VAL A 15 22.03 -26.65 17.57
N THR A 16 22.86 -27.44 16.88
CA THR A 16 23.55 -27.01 15.66
C THR A 16 22.57 -26.71 14.53
N CYS A 17 21.47 -27.48 14.41
CA CYS A 17 20.43 -27.23 13.40
C CYS A 17 19.68 -25.91 13.67
N CYS A 18 19.23 -25.67 14.91
CA CYS A 18 18.59 -24.39 15.26
C CYS A 18 19.54 -23.21 15.06
N PHE A 19 20.80 -23.32 15.49
CA PHE A 19 21.78 -22.26 15.30
C PHE A 19 22.03 -21.99 13.82
N GLY A 20 22.14 -23.04 13.00
CA GLY A 20 22.30 -22.93 11.55
C GLY A 20 21.11 -22.27 10.86
N THR A 21 19.87 -22.61 11.25
CA THR A 21 18.68 -21.98 10.66
C THR A 21 18.53 -20.52 11.08
N THR A 22 18.82 -20.18 12.34
CA THR A 22 18.79 -18.78 12.82
C THR A 22 19.88 -17.94 12.16
N LEU A 23 21.11 -18.45 12.09
CA LEU A 23 22.24 -17.76 11.46
C LEU A 23 22.02 -17.58 9.95
N SER A 24 21.45 -18.58 9.28
CA SER A 24 21.08 -18.51 7.87
C SER A 24 20.06 -17.40 7.63
N PHE A 25 19.02 -17.29 8.46
CA PHE A 25 18.06 -16.19 8.37
C PHE A 25 18.71 -14.81 8.60
N LEU A 26 19.59 -14.70 9.60
CA LEU A 26 20.30 -13.45 9.93
C LEU A 26 21.26 -12.98 8.84
N ILE A 27 21.76 -13.87 7.98
CA ILE A 27 22.68 -13.51 6.89
C ILE A 27 21.91 -13.37 5.57
N ILE A 28 21.07 -14.35 5.22
CA ILE A 28 20.38 -14.37 3.93
C ILE A 28 19.43 -13.19 3.81
N VAL A 29 18.66 -12.86 4.86
CA VAL A 29 17.67 -11.78 4.77
C VAL A 29 18.35 -10.42 4.53
N PRO A 30 19.36 -9.97 5.31
CA PRO A 30 20.04 -8.70 5.03
C PRO A 30 20.75 -8.68 3.67
N THR A 31 21.37 -9.80 3.27
CA THR A 31 22.08 -9.88 1.98
C THR A 31 21.11 -9.80 0.81
N PHE A 32 19.95 -10.45 0.91
CA PHE A 32 18.87 -10.37 -0.06
C PHE A 32 18.27 -8.95 -0.13
N CYS A 33 18.03 -8.32 1.03
CA CYS A 33 17.58 -6.93 1.09
C CYS A 33 18.57 -5.97 0.43
N LEU A 34 19.87 -6.07 0.75
CA LEU A 34 20.93 -5.27 0.14
C LEU A 34 21.00 -5.47 -1.38
N ALA A 35 20.91 -6.72 -1.84
CA ALA A 35 20.90 -7.03 -3.27
C ALA A 35 19.67 -6.42 -3.98
N LEU A 36 18.50 -6.46 -3.35
CA LEU A 36 17.29 -5.82 -3.88
C LEU A 36 17.41 -4.29 -3.93
N THR A 37 17.97 -3.66 -2.89
CA THR A 37 18.21 -2.20 -2.88
C THR A 37 19.19 -1.80 -3.98
N LEU A 38 20.30 -2.52 -4.14
CA LEU A 38 21.29 -2.25 -5.19
C LEU A 38 20.71 -2.43 -6.60
N ARG A 39 19.85 -3.44 -6.81
CA ARG A 39 19.19 -3.67 -8.10
C ARG A 39 18.18 -2.57 -8.45
N GLN A 40 17.61 -1.88 -7.45
CA GLN A 40 16.63 -0.82 -7.66
C GLN A 40 17.26 0.53 -8.01
N ASN A 41 18.45 0.82 -7.49
CA ASN A 41 19.21 2.02 -7.86
C ASN A 41 19.64 2.03 -9.34
N ALA A 42 19.53 0.89 -10.04
CA ALA A 42 19.75 0.80 -11.48
C ALA A 42 18.54 1.21 -12.32
N GLY A 43 17.46 1.73 -11.71
CA GLY A 43 16.29 2.26 -12.39
C GLY A 43 16.65 3.52 -13.19
N GLY A 44 17.21 3.35 -14.38
CA GLY A 44 17.53 4.43 -15.30
C GLY A 44 16.31 5.28 -15.68
N GLU A 45 16.53 6.41 -16.31
CA GLU A 45 15.45 7.27 -16.81
C GLU A 45 14.46 6.47 -17.68
N LEU A 46 13.17 6.80 -17.56
CA LEU A 46 12.16 6.35 -18.50
C LEU A 46 12.39 7.16 -19.77
N VAL A 47 13.30 6.68 -20.61
CA VAL A 47 13.51 7.27 -21.93
C VAL A 47 12.23 7.05 -22.71
N TYR A 48 11.53 8.13 -22.99
CA TYR A 48 10.43 8.10 -23.93
C TYR A 48 11.01 7.70 -25.28
N THR A 49 10.70 6.49 -25.75
CA THR A 49 11.14 6.06 -27.08
C THR A 49 10.40 6.87 -28.13
N LYS A 50 11.04 7.96 -28.58
CA LYS A 50 10.60 8.72 -29.75
C LYS A 50 10.48 7.76 -30.93
N ASN A 51 9.32 7.76 -31.60
CA ASN A 51 9.16 7.00 -32.83
C ASN A 51 10.14 7.56 -33.88
N PRO A 52 11.08 6.76 -34.42
CA PRO A 52 12.09 7.26 -35.36
C PRO A 52 11.51 7.76 -36.69
N ASP A 53 10.29 7.35 -37.06
CA ASP A 53 9.64 7.75 -38.32
C ASP A 53 8.92 9.11 -38.23
N TRP A 54 9.02 9.79 -37.08
CA TRP A 54 8.36 11.07 -36.84
C TRP A 54 9.08 12.21 -37.58
N LYS A 55 8.43 12.77 -38.61
CA LYS A 55 8.84 14.07 -39.18
C LYS A 55 8.57 15.14 -38.13
N ASP A 56 9.63 15.80 -37.68
CA ASP A 56 9.51 16.84 -36.66
C ASP A 56 8.51 17.93 -37.12
N PRO A 57 7.50 18.26 -36.30
CA PRO A 57 6.63 19.39 -36.53
C PRO A 57 7.48 20.67 -36.62
N ASP A 58 6.93 21.69 -37.28
CA ASP A 58 7.60 22.99 -37.45
C ASP A 58 8.12 23.57 -36.11
N ARG A 59 7.41 23.28 -35.00
CA ARG A 59 7.86 23.58 -33.63
C ARG A 59 7.37 22.56 -32.61
N THR A 60 8.28 22.11 -31.75
CA THR A 60 8.02 21.18 -30.64
C THR A 60 8.65 21.68 -29.36
N VAL A 61 7.86 21.75 -28.29
CA VAL A 61 8.30 22.03 -26.93
C VAL A 61 8.36 20.73 -26.14
N ARG A 62 9.50 20.46 -25.51
CA ARG A 62 9.74 19.25 -24.73
C ARG A 62 9.62 19.53 -23.25
N LEU A 63 8.78 18.75 -22.59
CA LEU A 63 8.57 18.77 -21.15
C LEU A 63 9.31 17.63 -20.48
N LEU A 64 9.93 17.95 -19.36
CA LEU A 64 10.56 17.02 -18.43
C LEU A 64 9.78 17.02 -17.12
N ALA A 65 9.27 15.86 -16.70
CA ALA A 65 8.67 15.70 -15.37
C ALA A 65 9.78 15.35 -14.36
N SER A 66 10.32 16.36 -13.69
CA SER A 66 11.56 16.28 -12.90
C SER A 66 11.38 15.76 -11.48
N SER A 67 10.32 16.16 -10.80
CA SER A 67 9.96 15.69 -9.45
C SER A 67 8.51 15.26 -9.44
N LEU A 68 8.25 14.09 -8.85
CA LEU A 68 6.91 13.61 -8.59
C LEU A 68 6.78 13.34 -7.08
N ILE A 69 5.76 13.90 -6.47
CA ILE A 69 5.39 13.61 -5.08
C ILE A 69 3.95 13.15 -5.10
N ALA A 70 3.68 11.91 -4.72
CA ALA A 70 2.33 11.36 -4.70
C ALA A 70 1.89 11.08 -3.27
N ASP A 71 0.69 11.54 -2.93
CA ASP A 71 -0.04 11.25 -1.70
C ASP A 71 -1.27 10.41 -2.08
N VAL A 72 -1.10 9.09 -1.98
CA VAL A 72 -2.13 8.11 -2.33
C VAL A 72 -3.35 8.23 -1.43
N LEU A 73 -3.16 8.57 -0.14
CA LEU A 73 -4.26 8.71 0.82
C LEU A 73 -5.15 9.91 0.48
N LYS A 74 -4.54 10.98 -0.05
CA LYS A 74 -5.27 12.16 -0.55
C LYS A 74 -5.67 12.07 -2.01
N ALA A 75 -5.31 11.00 -2.71
CA ALA A 75 -5.53 10.85 -4.15
C ALA A 75 -4.95 12.02 -4.98
N THR A 76 -3.76 12.51 -4.61
CA THR A 76 -3.12 13.65 -5.30
C THR A 76 -1.65 13.41 -5.62
N MET A 77 -1.21 13.90 -6.77
CA MET A 77 0.19 13.90 -7.19
C MET A 77 0.63 15.32 -7.54
N LEU A 78 1.77 15.77 -7.04
CA LEU A 78 2.43 16.99 -7.48
C LEU A 78 3.49 16.62 -8.51
N VAL A 79 3.49 17.31 -9.64
CA VAL A 79 4.48 17.14 -10.70
C VAL A 79 5.17 18.47 -10.97
N ASP A 80 6.49 18.48 -10.87
CA ASP A 80 7.34 19.60 -11.27
C ASP A 80 7.79 19.41 -12.72
N TRP A 81 7.25 20.25 -13.59
CA TRP A 81 7.58 20.29 -15.01
C TRP A 81 8.74 21.25 -15.23
N ASN A 82 9.63 20.88 -16.14
CA ASN A 82 10.68 21.72 -16.66
C ASN A 82 10.60 21.71 -18.19
N ILE A 83 10.87 22.84 -18.83
CA ILE A 83 11.06 22.88 -20.28
C ILE A 83 12.50 22.45 -20.57
N ASP A 84 12.67 21.34 -21.29
CA ASP A 84 13.98 20.77 -21.60
C ASP A 84 14.56 21.35 -22.90
N ASP A 85 13.75 21.40 -23.96
CA ASP A 85 14.14 21.93 -25.27
C ASP A 85 12.93 22.51 -26.01
N ASP A 86 13.22 23.40 -26.95
CA ASP A 86 12.29 23.95 -27.95
C ASP A 86 12.98 23.87 -29.32
N THR A 87 12.33 23.23 -30.29
CA THR A 87 12.92 23.07 -31.63
C THR A 87 13.00 24.38 -32.40
N CYS A 88 12.23 25.40 -32.02
CA CYS A 88 12.37 26.74 -32.58
C CYS A 88 13.63 27.42 -32.01
N LYS A 89 14.47 27.99 -32.88
CA LYS A 89 15.77 28.58 -32.48
C LYS A 89 15.87 30.10 -32.62
N VAL A 90 15.12 30.73 -33.50
CA VAL A 90 15.23 32.18 -33.77
C VAL A 90 13.83 32.79 -33.84
N ASP A 91 13.65 33.96 -33.21
CA ASP A 91 12.40 34.74 -33.19
C ASP A 91 11.14 33.91 -32.88
N CYS A 92 11.26 33.08 -31.85
CA CYS A 92 10.21 32.16 -31.48
C CYS A 92 9.06 32.88 -30.77
N PRO A 93 7.83 32.77 -31.28
CA PRO A 93 6.68 33.38 -30.64
C PRO A 93 6.42 32.74 -29.27
N GLU A 94 5.74 33.47 -28.38
CA GLU A 94 5.41 32.95 -27.06
C GLU A 94 4.46 31.75 -27.16
N VAL A 95 4.63 30.77 -26.28
CA VAL A 95 3.81 29.56 -26.26
C VAL A 95 3.06 29.47 -24.94
N ASN A 96 1.74 29.44 -25.03
CA ASN A 96 0.83 29.20 -23.93
C ASN A 96 0.66 27.70 -23.73
N ILE A 97 1.01 27.20 -22.55
CA ILE A 97 0.88 25.78 -22.18
C ILE A 97 -0.32 25.63 -21.23
N PHE A 98 -1.23 24.74 -21.60
CA PHE A 98 -2.47 24.48 -20.89
C PHE A 98 -2.49 23.03 -20.38
N PHE A 99 -3.05 22.82 -19.19
CA PHE A 99 -3.45 21.50 -18.70
C PHE A 99 -4.94 21.49 -18.42
N ASP A 100 -5.54 20.31 -18.43
CA ASP A 100 -6.94 20.13 -18.06
C ASP A 100 -7.17 20.49 -16.57
N PRO A 101 -7.98 21.53 -16.27
CA PRO A 101 -8.26 21.92 -14.89
C PRO A 101 -9.08 20.87 -14.13
N ASN A 102 -9.81 19.97 -14.79
CA ASN A 102 -10.59 18.93 -14.12
C ASN A 102 -9.72 17.79 -13.59
N LEU A 103 -8.50 17.64 -14.11
CA LEU A 103 -7.52 16.66 -13.65
C LEU A 103 -6.65 17.20 -12.52
N SER A 104 -6.76 18.48 -12.18
CA SER A 104 -6.14 19.09 -11.02
C SER A 104 -7.22 19.38 -9.98
N PRO A 105 -7.09 18.91 -8.73
CA PRO A 105 -7.96 19.42 -7.69
C PRO A 105 -7.74 20.94 -7.62
N SER A 106 -8.83 21.70 -7.46
CA SER A 106 -8.85 23.17 -7.49
C SER A 106 -7.66 23.72 -6.71
N ASP A 107 -6.78 24.45 -7.41
CA ASP A 107 -5.71 25.19 -6.75
C ASP A 107 -6.40 26.24 -5.87
N ASP A 108 -6.07 26.29 -4.58
CA ASP A 108 -6.68 27.20 -3.59
C ASP A 108 -6.58 28.69 -3.99
N ARG A 109 -5.81 28.97 -5.05
CA ARG A 109 -5.54 30.29 -5.63
C ARG A 109 -6.52 30.74 -6.71
N ARG A 110 -7.39 29.88 -7.26
CA ARG A 110 -8.39 30.30 -8.27
C ARG A 110 -9.79 30.06 -7.72
N ASP A 111 -10.62 31.10 -7.81
CA ASP A 111 -12.00 31.14 -7.33
C ASP A 111 -12.75 29.84 -7.67
N GLU A 112 -13.53 29.36 -6.69
CA GLU A 112 -14.34 28.12 -6.65
C GLU A 112 -15.46 28.07 -7.72
N GLY A 113 -15.13 28.35 -8.98
CA GLY A 113 -16.03 28.15 -10.09
C GLY A 113 -16.36 26.66 -10.25
N PRO A 114 -17.57 26.32 -10.73
CA PRO A 114 -17.92 24.92 -11.00
C PRO A 114 -16.96 24.31 -12.01
N SER A 115 -16.66 23.02 -11.86
CA SER A 115 -15.93 22.24 -12.87
C SER A 115 -16.57 22.40 -14.24
N SER A 116 -15.75 22.61 -15.26
CA SER A 116 -16.21 22.87 -16.63
C SER A 116 -15.43 22.01 -17.62
N ASP A 117 -16.15 21.48 -18.59
CA ASP A 117 -15.64 20.73 -19.74
C ASP A 117 -15.14 21.64 -20.89
N ASN A 118 -15.20 22.97 -20.70
CA ASN A 118 -14.71 23.91 -21.69
C ASN A 118 -13.17 23.88 -21.78
N ILE A 119 -12.67 24.16 -22.99
CA ILE A 119 -11.23 24.31 -23.24
C ILE A 119 -10.68 25.41 -22.31
N PRO A 120 -9.61 25.14 -21.54
CA PRO A 120 -9.03 26.12 -20.64
C PRO A 120 -8.52 27.33 -21.43
N THR A 121 -8.96 28.52 -21.02
CA THR A 121 -8.59 29.80 -21.65
C THR A 121 -7.37 30.47 -21.02
N HIS A 122 -6.96 30.01 -19.83
CA HIS A 122 -5.86 30.58 -19.08
C HIS A 122 -4.69 29.59 -19.05
N PRO A 123 -3.52 29.94 -19.61
CA PRO A 123 -2.37 29.05 -19.55
C PRO A 123 -1.92 28.84 -18.11
N ILE A 124 -1.35 27.67 -17.85
CA ILE A 124 -0.63 27.37 -16.60
C ILE A 124 0.78 27.94 -16.66
N PHE A 125 1.38 27.93 -17.84
CA PHE A 125 2.73 28.43 -18.07
C PHE A 125 2.83 29.12 -19.43
N ILE A 126 3.55 30.24 -19.48
CA ILE A 126 3.85 30.97 -20.71
C ILE A 126 5.35 30.82 -20.96
N TRP A 127 5.69 30.14 -22.05
CA TRP A 127 7.07 29.89 -22.45
C TRP A 127 7.55 30.96 -23.43
N THR A 128 8.54 31.74 -23.00
CA THR A 128 9.25 32.71 -23.83
C THR A 128 10.64 32.15 -24.13
N ASN A 129 10.87 31.72 -25.37
CA ASN A 129 12.15 31.14 -25.76
C ASN A 129 13.21 32.25 -25.97
N ILE A 130 13.65 32.85 -24.87
CA ILE A 130 14.71 33.87 -24.86
C ILE A 130 16.10 33.21 -24.89
N TYR A 131 16.17 31.90 -24.63
CA TYR A 131 17.42 31.16 -24.43
C TYR A 131 18.16 30.74 -25.70
N ALA A 132 17.51 30.78 -26.87
CA ALA A 132 18.01 30.05 -28.04
C ALA A 132 19.23 30.68 -28.75
N GLU A 133 19.70 31.88 -28.39
CA GLU A 133 20.71 32.58 -29.21
C GLU A 133 21.85 33.32 -28.48
N SER A 134 22.18 33.02 -27.21
CA SER A 134 23.38 33.60 -26.57
C SER A 134 24.66 32.77 -26.81
N THR A 135 24.85 32.23 -28.01
CA THR A 135 25.94 31.29 -28.30
C THR A 135 27.33 31.90 -28.50
N ASN A 136 27.52 33.22 -28.45
CA ASN A 136 28.84 33.80 -28.73
C ASN A 136 29.38 34.89 -27.79
N ASP A 137 28.61 35.41 -26.84
CA ASP A 137 29.15 36.41 -25.90
C ASP A 137 29.06 35.92 -24.45
N SER A 138 30.19 35.39 -23.96
CA SER A 138 30.32 34.63 -22.71
C SER A 138 30.04 35.42 -21.42
N ASN A 139 29.69 36.71 -21.51
CA ASN A 139 29.64 37.60 -20.34
C ASN A 139 28.24 38.12 -19.96
N ASP A 140 27.24 38.04 -20.84
CA ASP A 140 25.87 38.43 -20.50
C ASP A 140 24.98 37.19 -20.40
N ARG A 141 25.06 36.50 -19.26
CA ARG A 141 24.07 35.47 -18.91
C ARG A 141 22.71 36.15 -18.73
N PRO A 142 21.66 35.76 -19.48
CA PRO A 142 20.35 36.33 -19.27
C PRO A 142 19.86 35.97 -17.86
N LEU A 143 19.34 36.97 -17.14
CA LEU A 143 18.70 36.87 -15.82
C LEU A 143 17.39 36.05 -15.83
N SER A 144 17.19 35.16 -16.81
CA SER A 144 15.99 34.37 -16.98
C SER A 144 15.89 33.30 -15.88
N SER A 145 14.71 33.24 -15.25
CA SER A 145 14.35 32.18 -14.33
C SER A 145 14.37 30.81 -15.03
N ASN A 146 14.67 29.76 -14.26
CA ASN A 146 14.54 28.38 -14.72
C ASN A 146 13.07 28.11 -15.14
N PRO A 147 12.80 27.55 -16.32
CA PRO A 147 11.43 27.38 -16.83
C PRO A 147 10.72 26.19 -16.18
N GLN A 148 10.45 26.35 -14.89
CA GLN A 148 9.81 25.34 -14.05
C GLN A 148 8.43 25.80 -13.60
N PHE A 149 7.48 24.88 -13.65
CA PHE A 149 6.14 25.07 -13.10
C PHE A 149 5.63 23.77 -12.48
N ARG A 150 4.69 23.90 -11.56
CA ARG A 150 4.13 22.78 -10.80
C ARG A 150 2.67 22.60 -11.14
N THR A 151 2.24 21.35 -11.34
CA THR A 151 0.82 20.99 -11.38
C THR A 151 0.49 20.00 -10.28
N LYS A 152 -0.78 20.01 -9.86
CA LYS A 152 -1.36 19.01 -8.97
C LYS A 152 -2.29 18.15 -9.84
N LEU A 153 -2.19 16.84 -9.73
CA LEU A 153 -2.96 15.88 -10.51
C LEU A 153 -3.75 14.99 -9.55
N ILE A 154 -4.94 14.58 -9.99
CA ILE A 154 -5.75 13.60 -9.28
C ILE A 154 -5.22 12.19 -9.59
N ILE A 155 -5.12 11.37 -8.56
CA ILE A 155 -4.75 9.96 -8.67
C ILE A 155 -6.03 9.12 -8.55
N GLU A 156 -6.21 8.17 -9.45
CA GLU A 156 -7.34 7.25 -9.45
C GLU A 156 -6.86 5.80 -9.28
N PRO A 157 -7.64 4.95 -8.58
CA PRO A 157 -7.36 3.53 -8.52
C PRO A 157 -7.44 2.92 -9.92
N THR A 158 -6.51 2.04 -10.28
CA THR A 158 -6.65 1.27 -11.52
C THR A 158 -7.83 0.31 -11.39
N TYR A 159 -8.89 0.53 -12.16
CA TYR A 159 -9.97 -0.44 -12.30
C TYR A 159 -9.47 -1.67 -13.06
N GLU A 160 -10.10 -2.82 -12.81
CA GLU A 160 -9.87 -4.03 -13.61
C GLU A 160 -10.36 -3.78 -15.05
N VAL A 161 -9.47 -3.27 -15.89
CA VAL A 161 -9.66 -3.24 -17.33
C VAL A 161 -8.86 -4.42 -17.89
N TYR A 162 -9.52 -5.28 -18.64
CA TYR A 162 -8.86 -6.33 -19.42
C TYR A 162 -8.00 -5.67 -20.51
N TYR A 163 -6.78 -5.24 -20.14
CA TYR A 163 -5.80 -4.73 -21.09
C TYR A 163 -4.83 -5.87 -21.44
N GLN A 164 -4.83 -6.27 -22.71
CA GLN A 164 -3.90 -7.26 -23.27
C GLN A 164 -3.82 -8.61 -22.52
N ASN A 165 -4.97 -9.18 -22.11
CA ASN A 165 -5.04 -10.48 -21.41
C ASN A 165 -4.25 -10.59 -20.09
N LYS A 166 -3.78 -9.47 -19.51
CA LYS A 166 -3.23 -9.45 -18.15
C LYS A 166 -4.31 -8.99 -17.18
N LEU A 167 -4.63 -9.86 -16.22
CA LEU A 167 -5.46 -9.47 -15.09
C LEU A 167 -4.63 -8.52 -14.21
N ILE A 168 -4.88 -7.21 -14.35
CA ILE A 168 -4.28 -6.19 -13.50
C ILE A 168 -5.01 -6.25 -12.16
N SER A 169 -4.28 -6.42 -11.07
CA SER A 169 -4.84 -6.49 -9.72
C SER A 169 -5.58 -5.18 -9.39
N PRO A 170 -6.74 -5.22 -8.72
CA PRO A 170 -7.50 -4.02 -8.41
C PRO A 170 -6.66 -3.01 -7.62
N GLY A 171 -6.60 -1.80 -8.14
CA GLY A 171 -5.81 -0.67 -7.66
C GLY A 171 -6.33 -0.03 -6.38
N THR A 172 -6.81 -0.82 -5.44
CA THR A 172 -7.41 -0.30 -4.20
C THR A 172 -6.40 -0.27 -3.08
N LEU A 173 -6.61 0.65 -2.15
CA LEU A 173 -5.83 0.78 -0.93
C LEU A 173 -5.82 -0.52 -0.08
N ALA A 174 -6.86 -1.35 -0.22
CA ALA A 174 -6.96 -2.67 0.43
C ALA A 174 -5.95 -3.70 -0.12
N SER A 175 -5.41 -3.48 -1.32
CA SER A 175 -4.43 -4.36 -1.96
C SER A 175 -2.98 -4.08 -1.54
N TYR A 176 -2.74 -3.13 -0.61
CA TYR A 176 -1.40 -2.76 -0.16
C TYR A 176 -0.55 -3.98 0.26
N PRO A 177 0.71 -4.12 -0.21
CA PRO A 177 1.53 -3.14 -0.93
C PRO A 177 1.54 -3.38 -2.45
N PHE A 178 0.57 -4.13 -2.98
CA PHE A 178 0.43 -4.44 -4.40
C PHE A 178 -0.56 -3.51 -5.10
N ASP A 179 -0.96 -2.44 -4.43
CA ASP A 179 -1.79 -1.37 -4.94
C ASP A 179 -1.15 -0.67 -6.14
N GLN A 180 -2.00 -0.29 -7.10
CA GLN A 180 -1.62 0.42 -8.31
C GLN A 180 -2.63 1.53 -8.56
N TYR A 181 -2.13 2.68 -9.00
CA TYR A 181 -2.93 3.84 -9.32
C TYR A 181 -2.50 4.42 -10.66
N TYR A 182 -3.29 5.33 -11.21
CA TYR A 182 -2.89 6.13 -12.34
C TYR A 182 -3.29 7.60 -12.14
N ALA A 183 -2.55 8.49 -12.79
CA ALA A 183 -2.96 9.87 -13.00
C ALA A 183 -2.97 10.14 -14.51
N LEU A 184 -4.02 10.75 -15.01
CA LEU A 184 -4.08 11.19 -16.41
C LEU A 184 -3.40 12.56 -16.52
N VAL A 185 -2.49 12.69 -17.48
CA VAL A 185 -1.93 13.98 -17.89
C VAL A 185 -2.53 14.33 -19.24
N PHE A 186 -3.31 15.40 -19.25
CA PHE A 186 -3.81 16.04 -20.45
C PHE A 186 -3.26 17.46 -20.55
N ALA A 187 -2.46 17.73 -21.58
CA ALA A 187 -1.91 19.06 -21.81
C ALA A 187 -1.82 19.37 -23.31
N PHE A 188 -1.85 20.65 -23.66
CA PHE A 188 -1.64 21.11 -25.03
C PHE A 188 -0.97 22.48 -25.02
N ALA A 189 -0.44 22.88 -26.17
CA ALA A 189 0.24 24.16 -26.32
C ALA A 189 -0.28 24.92 -27.54
N GLN A 190 -0.35 26.24 -27.42
CA GLN A 190 -0.73 27.13 -28.52
C GLN A 190 0.17 28.36 -28.56
N GLU A 191 0.42 28.87 -29.75
CA GLU A 191 1.11 30.13 -29.95
C GLU A 191 0.27 31.30 -29.44
N ALA A 192 0.82 32.18 -28.61
CA ALA A 192 0.07 33.24 -27.94
C ALA A 192 -0.53 34.28 -28.90
N SER A 193 0.13 34.51 -30.04
CA SER A 193 -0.26 35.51 -31.04
C SER A 193 -1.30 34.99 -32.03
N THR A 194 -1.23 33.71 -32.42
CA THR A 194 -2.04 33.14 -33.51
C THR A 194 -3.06 32.11 -33.06
N ASN A 195 -2.96 31.61 -31.83
CA ASN A 195 -3.69 30.46 -31.30
C ASN A 195 -3.50 29.16 -32.12
N LYS A 196 -2.45 29.08 -32.96
CA LYS A 196 -2.09 27.83 -33.65
C LYS A 196 -1.53 26.84 -32.64
N SER A 197 -1.85 25.56 -32.81
CA SER A 197 -1.32 24.49 -31.97
C SER A 197 0.20 24.34 -32.15
N VAL A 198 0.88 24.08 -31.04
CA VAL A 198 2.32 23.79 -30.98
C VAL A 198 2.50 22.40 -30.40
N SER A 199 3.43 21.61 -30.97
CA SER A 199 3.68 20.26 -30.48
C SER A 199 4.21 20.29 -29.06
N LEU A 200 3.64 19.46 -28.20
CA LEU A 200 4.08 19.30 -26.83
C LEU A 200 4.41 17.81 -26.61
N VAL A 201 5.64 17.52 -26.20
CA VAL A 201 6.13 16.15 -26.01
C VAL A 201 6.67 15.99 -24.60
N LEU A 202 6.28 14.90 -23.93
CA LEU A 202 6.90 14.48 -22.67
C LEU A 202 8.18 13.71 -22.98
N ASP A 203 9.33 14.33 -22.80
CA ASP A 203 10.64 13.76 -23.16
C ASP A 203 11.10 12.69 -22.17
N SER A 204 10.98 12.98 -20.87
CA SER A 204 11.10 11.96 -19.85
C SER A 204 10.36 12.32 -18.56
N ALA A 205 10.13 11.30 -17.75
CA ALA A 205 9.62 11.44 -16.40
C ALA A 205 10.60 10.77 -15.43
N SER A 206 10.98 11.51 -14.39
CA SER A 206 11.82 11.00 -13.31
C SER A 206 11.17 9.77 -12.69
N ARG A 207 11.92 8.66 -12.67
CA ARG A 207 11.39 7.38 -12.18
C ARG A 207 11.29 7.29 -10.65
N PHE A 208 11.86 8.24 -9.91
CA PHE A 208 12.16 8.02 -8.50
C PHE A 208 11.32 8.89 -7.57
N ILE A 209 10.28 8.27 -7.03
CA ILE A 209 9.70 8.63 -5.74
C ILE A 209 10.16 7.52 -4.79
N ALA A 210 10.72 7.85 -3.62
CA ALA A 210 11.37 6.86 -2.74
C ALA A 210 10.51 5.60 -2.47
N ASP A 211 9.17 5.75 -2.48
CA ASP A 211 8.22 4.69 -2.17
C ASP A 211 7.42 4.18 -3.38
N LEU A 212 7.49 4.86 -4.53
CA LEU A 212 6.66 4.58 -5.70
C LEU A 212 7.50 4.47 -6.97
N LYS A 213 7.23 3.42 -7.73
CA LYS A 213 7.67 3.24 -9.10
C LYS A 213 6.64 3.91 -10.02
N VAL A 214 7.11 4.88 -10.80
CA VAL A 214 6.31 5.53 -11.84
C VAL A 214 6.57 4.85 -13.18
N THR A 215 5.51 4.49 -13.89
CA THR A 215 5.57 4.01 -15.28
C THR A 215 4.61 4.81 -16.14
N THR A 216 5.07 5.26 -17.30
CA THR A 216 4.24 6.00 -18.25
C THR A 216 3.69 5.06 -19.30
N ASP A 217 2.42 5.22 -19.67
CA ASP A 217 1.84 4.54 -20.82
C ASP A 217 1.13 5.56 -21.72
N ASN A 218 1.39 5.45 -23.01
CA ASN A 218 0.75 6.27 -24.01
C ASN A 218 -0.41 5.49 -24.60
N MET A 219 -1.63 5.96 -24.33
CA MET A 219 -2.83 5.31 -24.85
C MET A 219 -2.87 5.30 -26.39
N PHE A 220 -2.29 6.34 -27.00
CA PHE A 220 -2.16 6.46 -28.44
C PHE A 220 -0.75 6.01 -28.84
N GLY A 221 -0.67 4.94 -29.65
CA GLY A 221 0.60 4.33 -30.03
C GLY A 221 1.46 5.26 -30.88
N THR A 222 0.83 6.15 -31.65
CA THR A 222 1.53 7.16 -32.44
C THR A 222 0.88 8.54 -32.29
N PRO A 223 1.65 9.64 -32.32
CA PRO A 223 1.06 10.98 -32.22
C PRO A 223 0.25 11.37 -33.47
N SER A 224 0.33 10.61 -34.58
CA SER A 224 -0.56 10.75 -35.74
C SER A 224 -1.99 10.32 -35.41
N GLU A 225 -2.17 9.18 -34.75
CA GLU A 225 -3.50 8.72 -34.30
C GLU A 225 -4.13 9.73 -33.35
N GLN A 226 -3.30 10.33 -32.50
CA GLN A 226 -3.72 11.35 -31.57
C GLN A 226 -4.20 12.62 -32.29
N ARG A 227 -3.47 13.07 -33.31
CA ARG A 227 -3.86 14.23 -34.13
C ARG A 227 -5.17 13.98 -34.86
N ASP A 228 -5.39 12.77 -35.37
CA ASP A 228 -6.64 12.41 -36.06
C ASP A 228 -7.86 12.44 -35.12
N VAL A 229 -7.67 12.12 -33.84
CA VAL A 229 -8.75 12.13 -32.83
C VAL A 229 -9.02 13.53 -32.30
N PHE A 230 -7.98 14.27 -31.93
CA PHE A 230 -8.13 15.56 -31.23
C PHE A 230 -8.09 16.77 -32.17
N GLY A 231 -7.69 16.61 -33.43
CA GLY A 231 -7.49 17.70 -34.38
C GLY A 231 -6.28 18.61 -34.06
N GLN A 232 -5.61 18.39 -32.93
CA GLN A 232 -4.43 19.11 -32.49
C GLN A 232 -3.44 18.17 -31.80
N GLU A 233 -2.20 18.62 -31.66
CA GLU A 233 -1.18 17.89 -30.91
C GLU A 233 -1.37 18.14 -29.41
N VAL A 234 -1.64 17.06 -28.68
CA VAL A 234 -1.85 17.09 -27.23
C VAL A 234 -0.94 16.06 -26.56
N ILE A 235 -0.61 16.26 -25.29
CA ILE A 235 -0.11 15.21 -24.42
C ILE A 235 -1.32 14.50 -23.81
N TYR A 236 -1.42 13.20 -24.00
CA TYR A 236 -2.42 12.33 -23.39
C TYR A 236 -1.70 11.09 -22.85
N VAL A 237 -1.27 11.16 -21.58
CA VAL A 237 -0.38 10.14 -20.98
C VAL A 237 -0.96 9.66 -19.66
N TYR A 238 -0.95 8.35 -19.46
CA TYR A 238 -1.23 7.75 -18.15
C TYR A 238 0.07 7.59 -17.37
N LEU A 239 0.11 8.19 -16.18
CA LEU A 239 1.17 7.99 -15.21
C LEU A 239 0.71 6.92 -14.22
N TYR A 240 1.17 5.68 -14.39
CA TYR A 240 0.92 4.61 -13.43
C TYR A 240 1.86 4.70 -12.25
N LEU A 241 1.29 4.61 -11.05
CA LEU A 241 1.99 4.63 -9.77
C LEU A 241 1.84 3.25 -9.12
N GLN A 242 2.95 2.61 -8.82
CA GLN A 242 2.99 1.33 -8.11
C GLN A 242 3.95 1.42 -6.93
N ARG A 243 3.75 0.68 -5.84
CA ARG A 243 4.76 0.59 -4.77
C ARG A 243 6.10 0.12 -5.32
N SER A 244 7.19 0.71 -4.82
CA SER A 244 8.53 0.29 -5.20
C SER A 244 8.78 -1.16 -4.77
N THR A 245 9.65 -1.86 -5.50
CA THR A 245 9.97 -3.25 -5.18
C THR A 245 10.59 -3.38 -3.78
N LEU A 246 11.24 -2.34 -3.26
CA LEU A 246 11.80 -2.30 -1.92
C LEU A 246 10.69 -2.28 -0.87
N VAL A 247 9.68 -1.41 -1.03
CA VAL A 247 8.53 -1.35 -0.12
C VAL A 247 7.81 -2.70 -0.10
N ILE A 248 7.54 -3.28 -1.27
CA ILE A 248 6.90 -4.60 -1.37
C ILE A 248 7.72 -5.67 -0.63
N ALA A 249 9.03 -5.73 -0.89
CA ALA A 249 9.91 -6.70 -0.24
C ALA A 249 10.00 -6.50 1.29
N TYR A 250 10.10 -5.25 1.75
CA TYR A 250 10.14 -4.90 3.16
C TYR A 250 8.88 -5.39 3.89
N CYS A 251 7.71 -5.09 3.33
CA CYS A 251 6.43 -5.53 3.86
C CYS A 251 6.32 -7.07 3.92
N LEU A 252 6.72 -7.77 2.86
CA LEU A 252 6.73 -9.24 2.84
C LEU A 252 7.67 -9.84 3.89
N VAL A 253 8.87 -9.28 4.06
CA VAL A 253 9.83 -9.73 5.07
C VAL A 253 9.26 -9.57 6.48
N ILE A 254 8.61 -8.44 6.78
CA ILE A 254 7.94 -8.23 8.06
C ILE A 254 6.83 -9.25 8.27
N THR A 255 5.95 -9.45 7.29
CA THR A 255 4.85 -10.42 7.39
C THR A 255 5.36 -11.84 7.65
N VAL A 256 6.40 -12.28 6.94
CA VAL A 256 7.05 -13.58 7.20
C VAL A 256 7.63 -13.63 8.61
N THR A 257 8.26 -12.55 9.07
CA THR A 257 8.82 -12.46 10.43
C THR A 257 7.73 -12.58 11.50
N PHE A 258 6.59 -11.93 11.32
CA PHE A 258 5.43 -12.07 12.21
C PHE A 258 4.97 -13.51 12.33
N TRP A 259 4.85 -14.22 11.20
CA TRP A 259 4.50 -15.63 11.17
C TRP A 259 5.54 -16.49 11.90
N MET A 260 6.83 -16.29 11.63
CA MET A 260 7.89 -17.07 12.25
C MET A 260 7.92 -16.89 13.78
N VAL A 261 7.85 -15.64 14.26
CA VAL A 261 7.81 -15.34 15.70
C VAL A 261 6.55 -15.91 16.35
N THR A 262 5.39 -15.76 15.71
CA THR A 262 4.13 -16.33 16.20
C THR A 262 4.21 -17.85 16.31
N LEU A 263 4.67 -18.53 15.26
CA LEU A 263 4.81 -19.98 15.27
C LEU A 263 5.79 -20.45 16.35
N MET A 264 6.90 -19.74 16.56
CA MET A 264 7.84 -20.04 17.64
C MET A 264 7.17 -19.91 19.02
N ILE A 265 6.42 -18.83 19.27
CA ILE A 265 5.70 -18.62 20.53
C ILE A 265 4.61 -19.69 20.72
N CYS A 266 3.88 -20.04 19.66
CA CYS A 266 2.90 -21.12 19.68
C CYS A 266 3.54 -22.47 20.02
N LEU A 267 4.69 -22.79 19.43
CA LEU A 267 5.43 -24.01 19.75
C LEU A 267 5.92 -24.02 21.19
N ILE A 268 6.44 -22.89 21.68
CA ILE A 268 6.82 -22.74 23.09
C ILE A 268 5.61 -23.00 23.98
N MET A 269 4.46 -22.36 23.71
CA MET A 269 3.21 -22.60 24.42
C MET A 269 2.80 -24.07 24.39
N ILE A 270 2.75 -24.71 23.22
CA ILE A 270 2.40 -26.13 23.11
C ILE A 270 3.34 -26.98 23.96
N THR A 271 4.66 -26.73 23.89
CA THR A 271 5.59 -27.54 24.66
C THR A 271 5.38 -27.40 26.17
N THR A 272 4.91 -26.26 26.63
CA THR A 272 4.84 -25.95 28.07
C THR A 272 3.50 -26.36 28.64
N VAL A 273 2.44 -26.21 27.86
CA VAL A 273 1.10 -26.71 28.15
C VAL A 273 1.03 -28.23 28.05
N VAL A 274 1.50 -28.80 26.96
CA VAL A 274 1.32 -30.24 26.64
C VAL A 274 2.34 -31.11 27.36
N PHE A 275 3.62 -30.71 27.38
CA PHE A 275 4.67 -31.51 28.03
C PHE A 275 4.93 -31.08 29.48
N GLY A 276 4.25 -30.05 29.98
CA GLY A 276 4.38 -29.59 31.37
C GLY A 276 5.76 -29.02 31.71
N TYR A 277 6.54 -28.57 30.73
CA TYR A 277 7.84 -27.96 30.98
C TYR A 277 7.68 -26.67 31.81
N ARG A 278 8.41 -26.60 32.94
CA ARG A 278 8.43 -25.42 33.80
C ARG A 278 9.11 -24.26 33.06
N GLN A 279 8.35 -23.22 32.74
CA GLN A 279 8.89 -21.98 32.20
C GLN A 279 9.21 -20.99 33.31
N ARG A 280 10.12 -20.06 33.00
CA ARG A 280 10.32 -18.87 33.83
C ARG A 280 9.10 -17.95 33.70
N ASN A 281 8.73 -17.28 34.78
CA ASN A 281 7.58 -16.37 34.84
C ASN A 281 7.66 -15.26 33.77
N GLU A 282 8.88 -14.88 33.40
CA GLU A 282 9.19 -13.91 32.34
C GLU A 282 8.67 -14.33 30.95
N ILE A 283 8.55 -15.63 30.67
CA ILE A 283 8.13 -16.10 29.34
C ILE A 283 6.61 -15.91 29.13
N VAL A 284 5.84 -15.86 30.21
CA VAL A 284 4.37 -15.69 30.17
C VAL A 284 3.96 -14.33 29.60
N VAL A 285 4.80 -13.31 29.76
CA VAL A 285 4.53 -11.95 29.25
C VAL A 285 4.94 -11.76 27.79
N VAL A 286 5.71 -12.69 27.22
CA VAL A 286 6.23 -12.56 25.84
C VAL A 286 5.11 -12.43 24.80
N PRO A 287 4.08 -13.31 24.76
CA PRO A 287 3.03 -13.19 23.76
C PRO A 287 2.25 -11.86 23.85
N ILE A 288 2.08 -11.34 25.08
CA ILE A 288 1.41 -10.05 25.33
C ILE A 288 2.26 -8.90 24.75
N GLY A 289 3.55 -8.88 25.05
CA GLY A 289 4.47 -7.88 24.49
C GLY A 289 4.55 -7.95 22.96
N THR A 290 4.54 -9.16 22.39
CA THR A 290 4.58 -9.36 20.94
C THR A 290 3.35 -8.82 20.22
N VAL A 291 2.15 -8.93 20.79
CA VAL A 291 0.92 -8.34 20.23
C VAL A 291 1.08 -6.84 20.01
N PHE A 292 1.62 -6.11 20.99
CA PHE A 292 1.85 -4.67 20.86
C PHE A 292 3.03 -4.34 19.93
N ALA A 293 4.09 -5.16 19.96
CA ALA A 293 5.24 -4.96 19.08
C ALA A 293 4.85 -5.10 17.61
N PHE A 294 3.95 -6.03 17.28
CA PHE A 294 3.52 -6.26 15.89
C PHE A 294 2.68 -5.11 15.35
N THR A 295 1.76 -4.55 16.15
CA THR A 295 0.97 -3.39 15.72
C THR A 295 1.86 -2.16 15.52
N GLN A 296 2.86 -1.96 16.38
CA GLN A 296 3.85 -0.89 16.20
C GLN A 296 4.74 -1.12 14.97
N LEU A 297 5.20 -2.35 14.71
CA LEU A 297 6.00 -2.61 13.52
C LEU A 297 5.17 -2.42 12.25
N ARG A 298 3.87 -2.75 12.27
CA ARG A 298 2.93 -2.47 11.16
C ARG A 298 2.79 -0.97 10.88
N SER A 299 2.80 -0.10 11.89
CA SER A 299 2.72 1.35 11.67
C SER A 299 3.98 1.95 11.04
N THR A 300 5.10 1.21 11.04
CA THR A 300 6.34 1.62 10.36
C THR A 300 6.38 1.30 8.86
N MET A 301 5.36 0.63 8.32
CA MET A 301 5.32 0.27 6.90
C MET A 301 5.09 1.52 6.03
N PRO A 302 5.99 1.83 5.08
CA PRO A 302 5.94 3.09 4.33
C PRO A 302 4.70 3.15 3.42
N GLY A 303 3.93 4.23 3.56
CA GLY A 303 2.74 4.49 2.76
C GLY A 303 1.60 3.50 3.00
N ALA A 304 1.65 2.71 4.07
CA ALA A 304 0.57 1.83 4.47
C ALA A 304 -0.63 2.66 4.99
N PRO A 305 -1.86 2.22 4.74
CA PRO A 305 -3.06 2.92 5.20
C PRO A 305 -3.11 3.03 6.72
N GLU A 306 -3.68 4.13 7.21
CA GLU A 306 -4.03 4.25 8.61
C GLU A 306 -5.14 3.27 8.98
N GLY A 307 -4.98 2.59 10.11
CA GLY A 307 -5.94 1.58 10.59
C GLY A 307 -5.66 0.17 10.07
N PHE A 308 -6.69 -0.67 10.14
CA PHE A 308 -6.67 -2.05 9.65
C PHE A 308 -7.55 -2.18 8.41
N GLY A 309 -7.13 -2.98 7.45
CA GLY A 309 -8.00 -3.32 6.32
C GLY A 309 -7.30 -3.63 5.02
N ASP A 310 -5.98 -3.64 5.01
CA ASP A 310 -5.24 -4.12 3.85
C ASP A 310 -5.00 -5.63 3.90
N ILE A 311 -4.58 -6.19 2.77
CA ILE A 311 -4.34 -7.62 2.61
C ILE A 311 -3.22 -8.14 3.52
N LEU A 312 -2.22 -7.33 3.89
CA LEU A 312 -1.19 -7.73 4.85
C LEU A 312 -1.74 -7.85 6.25
N ASP A 313 -2.67 -6.98 6.64
CA ASP A 313 -3.35 -7.06 7.92
C ASP A 313 -4.18 -8.34 7.99
N PHE A 314 -4.94 -8.64 6.93
CA PHE A 314 -5.80 -9.83 6.88
C PHE A 314 -5.02 -11.15 6.81
N ALA A 315 -3.97 -11.22 5.98
CA ALA A 315 -3.22 -12.46 5.78
C ALA A 315 -2.05 -12.63 6.77
N GLY A 316 -1.49 -11.52 7.25
CA GLY A 316 -0.31 -11.49 8.09
C GLY A 316 -0.62 -11.19 9.55
N LEU A 317 -1.06 -9.96 9.82
CA LEU A 317 -1.11 -9.45 11.19
C LEU A 317 -2.25 -10.06 12.01
N LEU A 318 -3.50 -10.01 11.53
CA LEU A 318 -4.69 -10.42 12.28
C LEU A 318 -4.63 -11.90 12.73
N PRO A 319 -4.30 -12.87 11.85
CA PRO A 319 -4.14 -14.26 12.28
C PRO A 319 -3.05 -14.42 13.35
N CYS A 320 -1.94 -13.70 13.20
CA CYS A 320 -0.84 -13.72 14.17
C CYS A 320 -1.30 -13.17 15.54
N LEU A 321 -2.01 -12.05 15.57
CA LEU A 321 -2.54 -11.45 16.80
C LEU A 321 -3.54 -12.38 17.50
N VAL A 322 -4.40 -13.07 16.74
CA VAL A 322 -5.34 -14.07 17.29
C VAL A 322 -4.56 -15.23 17.93
N PHE A 323 -3.57 -15.79 17.24
CA PHE A 323 -2.76 -16.87 17.79
C PHE A 323 -1.97 -16.45 19.03
N LEU A 324 -1.34 -15.27 19.02
CA LEU A 324 -0.62 -14.73 20.16
C LEU A 324 -1.54 -14.47 21.35
N SER A 325 -2.76 -13.99 21.12
CA SER A 325 -3.77 -13.79 22.17
C SER A 325 -4.20 -15.10 22.81
N ILE A 326 -4.45 -16.15 22.01
CA ILE A 326 -4.74 -17.49 22.50
C ILE A 326 -3.56 -18.04 23.32
N CYS A 327 -2.33 -17.84 22.84
CA CYS A 327 -1.13 -18.24 23.57
C CYS A 327 -1.00 -17.50 24.91
N ALA A 328 -1.21 -16.19 24.93
CA ALA A 328 -1.16 -15.36 26.13
C ALA A 328 -2.16 -15.85 27.18
N VAL A 329 -3.43 -15.99 26.80
CA VAL A 329 -4.51 -16.46 27.70
C VAL A 329 -4.22 -17.86 28.22
N SER A 330 -3.72 -18.76 27.36
CA SER A 330 -3.38 -20.14 27.75
C SER A 330 -2.22 -20.18 28.74
N MET A 331 -1.14 -19.43 28.50
CA MET A 331 0.01 -19.35 29.40
C MET A 331 -0.37 -18.74 30.75
N VAL A 332 -1.11 -17.63 30.76
CA VAL A 332 -1.58 -16.98 31.99
C VAL A 332 -2.54 -17.90 32.75
N GLY A 333 -3.46 -18.57 32.06
CA GLY A 333 -4.39 -19.51 32.68
C GLY A 333 -3.65 -20.64 33.39
N ILE A 334 -2.68 -21.27 32.72
CA ILE A 334 -1.86 -22.31 33.35
C ILE A 334 -1.08 -21.73 34.52
N TYR A 335 -0.48 -20.56 34.39
CA TYR A 335 0.25 -19.93 35.48
C TYR A 335 -0.64 -19.64 36.70
N LEU A 336 -1.89 -19.24 36.51
CA LEU A 336 -2.86 -19.01 37.60
C LEU A 336 -3.35 -20.30 38.24
N PHE A 337 -3.56 -21.36 37.46
CA PHE A 337 -4.08 -22.63 37.96
C PHE A 337 -3.00 -23.60 38.44
N THR A 338 -1.74 -23.36 38.08
CA THR A 338 -0.60 -24.14 38.57
C THR A 338 0.17 -23.29 39.54
N ASP A 339 0.06 -23.56 40.84
CA ASP A 339 0.85 -22.87 41.87
C ASP A 339 2.35 -23.04 41.52
N PRO A 340 3.04 -21.97 41.08
CA PRO A 340 4.41 -22.07 40.60
C PRO A 340 5.40 -22.35 41.75
N HIS A 341 4.96 -22.23 43.01
CA HIS A 341 5.77 -22.39 44.20
C HIS A 341 5.58 -23.74 44.91
N ASP A 342 4.64 -24.59 44.49
CA ASP A 342 4.45 -25.90 45.11
C ASP A 342 5.55 -26.90 44.66
N PRO A 343 6.46 -27.33 45.57
CA PRO A 343 7.51 -28.30 45.25
C PRO A 343 6.98 -29.73 45.07
N SER A 344 5.74 -30.03 45.50
CA SER A 344 5.12 -31.36 45.44
C SER A 344 4.46 -31.68 44.10
N ARG A 345 4.62 -30.80 43.11
CA ARG A 345 3.96 -30.86 41.81
C ARG A 345 4.12 -32.22 41.12
N LYS A 346 3.03 -32.98 41.02
CA LYS A 346 2.90 -34.08 40.07
C LYS A 346 2.94 -33.51 38.65
N SER A 347 3.63 -34.20 37.74
CA SER A 347 3.58 -33.86 36.32
C SER A 347 2.13 -33.79 35.87
N PHE A 348 1.71 -32.65 35.34
CA PHE A 348 0.36 -32.49 34.80
C PHE A 348 0.19 -33.54 33.68
N THR A 349 -0.64 -34.56 33.93
CA THR A 349 -0.78 -35.65 32.96
C THR A 349 -1.75 -35.23 31.86
N TRP A 350 -1.56 -35.75 30.65
CA TRP A 350 -2.46 -35.49 29.53
C TRP A 350 -3.92 -35.82 29.87
N ASP A 351 -4.14 -36.86 30.69
CA ASP A 351 -5.45 -37.26 31.15
C ASP A 351 -6.13 -36.20 32.03
N GLU A 352 -5.38 -35.50 32.89
CA GLU A 352 -5.90 -34.37 33.68
C GLU A 352 -6.29 -33.20 32.77
N LEU A 353 -5.44 -32.85 31.79
CA LEU A 353 -5.77 -31.80 30.82
C LEU A 353 -7.03 -32.16 30.02
N VAL A 354 -7.11 -33.39 29.50
CA VAL A 354 -8.26 -33.88 28.72
C VAL A 354 -9.53 -33.87 29.58
N ASN A 355 -9.44 -34.25 30.85
CA ASN A 355 -10.58 -34.21 31.78
C ASN A 355 -11.04 -32.77 32.05
N VAL A 356 -10.11 -31.84 32.29
CA VAL A 356 -10.42 -30.41 32.45
C VAL A 356 -11.02 -29.83 31.18
N LEU A 357 -10.47 -30.15 30.00
CA LEU A 357 -10.99 -29.70 28.71
C LEU A 357 -12.40 -30.23 28.45
N ARG A 358 -12.67 -31.52 28.73
CA ARG A 358 -14.02 -32.10 28.63
C ARG A 358 -15.00 -31.40 29.57
N LEU A 359 -14.60 -31.11 30.81
CA LEU A 359 -15.44 -30.36 31.74
C LEU A 359 -15.74 -28.95 31.22
N PHE A 360 -14.74 -28.29 30.63
CA PHE A 360 -14.90 -26.95 30.05
C PHE A 360 -15.82 -26.95 28.83
N ILE A 361 -15.63 -27.88 27.88
CA ILE A 361 -16.50 -28.07 26.71
C ILE A 361 -17.93 -28.36 27.16
N ARG A 362 -18.11 -29.25 28.14
CA ARG A 362 -19.42 -29.57 28.71
C ARG A 362 -20.08 -28.34 29.33
N ARG A 363 -19.32 -27.54 30.07
CA ARG A 363 -19.81 -26.29 30.67
C ARG A 363 -20.21 -25.26 29.62
N ILE A 364 -19.40 -25.03 28.58
CA ILE A 364 -19.75 -24.14 27.47
C ILE A 364 -21.03 -24.63 26.80
N TRP A 365 -21.10 -25.92 26.46
CA TRP A 365 -22.28 -26.52 25.82
C TRP A 365 -23.55 -26.35 26.65
N ASP A 366 -23.48 -26.59 27.95
CA ASP A 366 -24.61 -26.41 28.86
C ASP A 366 -25.01 -24.93 28.96
N THR A 367 -24.05 -24.02 28.95
CA THR A 367 -24.30 -22.57 28.93
C THR A 367 -25.01 -22.19 27.63
N THR A 368 -24.49 -22.58 26.47
CA THR A 368 -25.09 -22.30 25.15
C THR A 368 -26.49 -22.87 25.03
N LYS A 369 -26.73 -24.09 25.52
CA LYS A 369 -28.08 -24.67 25.61
C LYS A 369 -29.02 -23.83 26.46
N ARG A 370 -28.55 -23.34 27.61
CA ARG A 370 -29.34 -22.47 28.50
C ARG A 370 -29.68 -21.15 27.83
N TRP A 371 -28.73 -20.52 27.13
CA TRP A 371 -28.97 -19.32 26.33
C TRP A 371 -29.96 -19.56 25.19
N ALA A 372 -29.80 -20.64 24.43
CA ALA A 372 -30.73 -21.02 23.36
C ALA A 372 -32.15 -21.26 23.90
N HIS A 373 -32.28 -21.89 25.07
CA HIS A 373 -33.56 -22.09 25.74
C HIS A 373 -34.17 -20.76 26.19
N CYS A 374 -33.39 -19.87 26.81
CA CYS A 374 -33.84 -18.53 27.20
C CYS A 374 -34.26 -17.68 25.99
N ALA A 375 -33.54 -17.75 24.87
CA ALA A 375 -33.87 -17.06 23.63
C ALA A 375 -35.19 -17.58 23.04
N ARG A 376 -35.37 -18.91 22.96
CA ARG A 376 -36.64 -19.52 22.54
C ARG A 376 -37.81 -19.14 23.44
N PHE A 377 -37.60 -19.12 24.75
CA PHE A 377 -38.62 -18.71 25.71
C PHE A 377 -39.00 -17.24 25.52
N ARG A 378 -38.03 -16.34 25.33
CA ARG A 378 -38.29 -14.93 25.03
C ARG A 378 -39.12 -14.77 23.76
N ILE A 379 -38.70 -15.38 22.65
CA ILE A 379 -39.44 -15.34 21.37
C ILE A 379 -40.89 -15.84 21.55
N TRP A 380 -41.09 -16.92 22.30
CA TRP A 380 -42.41 -17.46 22.57
C TRP A 380 -43.28 -16.51 23.40
N THR A 381 -42.72 -15.85 24.42
CA THR A 381 -43.44 -14.87 25.24
C THR A 381 -43.81 -13.60 24.47
N THR A 382 -42.95 -13.11 23.56
CA THR A 382 -43.28 -11.95 22.71
C THR A 382 -44.41 -12.30 21.73
N ARG A 383 -44.40 -13.51 21.18
CA ARG A 383 -45.45 -13.98 20.25
C ARG A 383 -46.82 -14.10 20.92
N ARG A 384 -46.88 -14.43 22.22
CA ARG A 384 -48.14 -14.45 23.00
C ARG A 384 -48.68 -13.06 23.34
N LYS A 385 -47.82 -12.04 23.48
CA LYS A 385 -48.24 -10.66 23.81
C LYS A 385 -48.78 -9.86 22.61
N SER A 386 -48.55 -10.30 21.38
CA SER A 386 -49.01 -9.62 20.16
C SER A 386 -50.47 -9.91 19.76
N SER A 387 -51.22 -10.65 20.58
CA SER A 387 -52.65 -10.92 20.32
C SER A 387 -53.55 -9.95 21.11
N THR A 388 -53.19 -8.67 21.18
CA THR A 388 -54.21 -7.63 21.37
C THR A 388 -54.87 -7.40 20.02
N VAL A 389 -56.04 -8.02 19.84
CA VAL A 389 -56.97 -7.67 18.77
C VAL A 389 -57.16 -6.16 18.82
N VAL A 390 -56.61 -5.45 17.85
CA VAL A 390 -56.89 -4.05 17.63
C VAL A 390 -58.31 -4.02 17.06
N GLU A 391 -59.30 -3.84 17.93
CA GLU A 391 -60.63 -3.44 17.48
C GLU A 391 -60.49 -2.06 16.83
N ILE A 392 -60.60 -2.04 15.50
CA ILE A 392 -60.68 -0.79 14.73
C ILE A 392 -62.07 -0.23 15.02
N PRO A 393 -62.21 0.93 15.67
CA PRO A 393 -63.51 1.55 15.83
C PRO A 393 -64.00 1.95 14.43
N LEU A 394 -65.08 1.31 13.96
CA LEU A 394 -65.89 1.84 12.87
C LEU A 394 -66.59 3.10 13.38
N ALA A 395 -65.92 4.24 13.24
CA ALA A 395 -66.53 5.54 13.40
C ALA A 395 -66.40 6.30 12.07
N ASN A 396 -67.57 6.58 11.50
CA ASN A 396 -67.87 7.64 10.54
C ASN A 396 -67.38 7.45 9.11
N LEU A 397 -68.14 6.65 8.37
CA LEU A 397 -68.52 6.99 7.00
C LEU A 397 -69.97 7.51 7.08
N ASP A 398 -70.12 8.82 7.16
CA ASP A 398 -71.28 9.61 6.70
C ASP A 398 -70.77 10.99 6.26
#